data_AF-A0A1H0WHB2-F1
#
_entry.id   AF-A0A1H0WHB2-F1
#
_cell.length_a   1.000
_cell.length_b   1.000
_cell.length_c   1.000
_cell.angle_alpha   90.00
_cell.angle_beta   90.00
_cell.angle_gamma   90.00
#
_symmetry.space_group_name_H-M   'P 1'
#
loop_
_entity.id
_entity.type
_entity.pdbx_description
1 polymer ?
#
loop_
_entity_poly.entity_id
_entity_poly.type
_entity_poly.pdbx_seq_one_letter_code
_entity_poly.pdbx_strand_id
1 'polypeptide(L)'
;MNQYYVDLHIHIGRTNTGKPVKITGAKSLTIENILLEATEIKGMDMIGVIDCHVPEVLNELERLMDKGDVFQFEEGGLRFKDVTLLLGSELEIYDENCKGPIHVLAYLPTIEKMWEFSRWLATRMKNISLSSQRIYERGTVLQEKVKELQGLFIPAHVFTPYKSLYGKGVKSTLTEVFNPLLIDAIELGLSSDTIMADHISELHAYPYVTIRCTFTRENC
;
A
#
# COMPACT_ATOMS: atom_id res chain seq x y z
N MET A 1 -17.47 9.51 -18.81
CA MET A 1 -16.55 8.73 -17.96
C MET A 1 -15.16 9.31 -18.20
N ASN A 2 -14.57 9.93 -17.19
CA ASN A 2 -13.19 10.40 -17.30
C ASN A 2 -12.26 9.20 -17.20
N GLN A 3 -11.20 9.18 -17.99
CA GLN A 3 -10.14 8.17 -17.92
C GLN A 3 -8.99 8.72 -17.09
N TYR A 4 -8.44 7.88 -16.21
CA TYR A 4 -7.32 8.22 -15.36
C TYR A 4 -6.26 7.11 -15.43
N TYR A 5 -4.99 7.50 -15.45
CA TYR A 5 -3.83 6.60 -15.37
C TYR A 5 -3.36 6.50 -13.92
N VAL A 6 -3.43 5.28 -13.37
CA VAL A 6 -3.20 5.05 -11.94
C VAL A 6 -2.29 3.85 -11.70
N ASP A 7 -1.33 4.01 -10.79
CA ASP A 7 -0.50 2.91 -10.25
C ASP A 7 -0.46 3.00 -8.73
N LEU A 8 -1.09 2.05 -8.04
CA LEU A 8 -1.35 2.14 -6.60
C LEU A 8 -0.31 1.43 -5.71
N HIS A 9 0.62 0.67 -6.27
CA HIS A 9 1.49 -0.25 -5.52
C HIS A 9 2.95 0.01 -5.90
N ILE A 10 3.43 1.20 -5.53
CA ILE A 10 4.82 1.62 -5.76
C ILE A 10 5.60 1.54 -4.46
N HIS A 11 6.75 0.88 -4.51
CA HIS A 11 7.67 0.82 -3.38
C HIS A 11 8.78 1.86 -3.46
N ILE A 12 9.21 2.32 -2.28
CA ILE A 12 10.41 3.13 -2.09
C ILE A 12 11.61 2.21 -1.90
N GLY A 13 12.67 2.45 -2.66
CA GLY A 13 13.95 1.78 -2.47
C GLY A 13 14.75 2.37 -1.32
N ARG A 14 14.86 3.70 -1.26
CA ARG A 14 15.65 4.42 -0.24
C ARG A 14 15.02 5.75 0.15
N THR A 15 15.35 6.20 1.36
CA THR A 15 15.07 7.56 1.84
C THR A 15 16.07 8.56 1.25
N ASN A 16 15.76 9.86 1.31
CA ASN A 16 16.69 10.93 0.93
C ASN A 16 18.02 10.93 1.70
N THR A 17 18.06 10.43 2.94
CA THR A 17 19.30 10.25 3.74
C THR A 17 20.09 9.02 3.32
N GLY A 18 19.57 8.25 2.35
CA GLY A 18 20.19 7.06 1.83
C GLY A 18 19.95 5.82 2.69
N LYS A 19 18.98 5.77 3.60
CA LYS A 19 18.65 4.51 4.29
C LYS A 19 17.77 3.62 3.41
N PRO A 20 17.97 2.29 3.42
CA PRO A 20 17.13 1.37 2.65
C PRO A 20 15.72 1.31 3.26
N VAL A 21 14.70 1.38 2.40
CA VAL A 21 13.29 1.13 2.76
C VAL A 21 12.89 -0.26 2.30
N LYS A 22 12.99 -0.52 0.99
CA LYS A 22 12.99 -1.88 0.44
C LYS A 22 14.42 -2.31 0.13
N ILE A 23 14.92 -3.33 0.82
CA ILE A 23 16.32 -3.77 0.72
C ILE A 23 16.72 -4.13 -0.73
N THR A 24 15.80 -4.73 -1.48
CA THR A 24 15.98 -5.11 -2.88
C THR A 24 15.61 -3.99 -3.87
N GLY A 25 15.10 -2.86 -3.38
CA GLY A 25 14.66 -1.74 -4.21
C GLY A 25 15.84 -0.97 -4.82
N ALA A 26 15.60 -0.39 -6.00
CA ALA A 26 16.60 0.42 -6.68
C ALA A 26 16.93 1.68 -5.86
N LYS A 27 18.21 2.06 -5.81
CA LYS A 27 18.67 3.20 -5.00
C LYS A 27 18.08 4.54 -5.43
N SER A 28 17.63 4.64 -6.68
CA SER A 28 17.01 5.84 -7.24
C SER A 28 15.52 5.99 -6.89
N LEU A 29 14.88 4.95 -6.34
CA LEU A 29 13.47 5.01 -5.95
C LEU A 29 13.31 5.72 -4.60
N THR A 30 13.50 7.04 -4.62
CA THR A 30 13.12 7.96 -3.52
C THR A 30 11.73 8.53 -3.80
N ILE A 31 11.05 9.04 -2.78
CA ILE A 31 9.68 9.60 -2.96
C ILE A 31 9.68 10.77 -3.94
N GLU A 32 10.66 11.68 -3.87
CA GLU A 32 10.81 12.77 -4.85
C GLU A 32 10.99 12.27 -6.29
N ASN A 33 11.84 11.26 -6.51
CA ASN A 33 12.06 10.73 -7.85
C ASN A 33 10.83 9.99 -8.37
N ILE A 34 10.09 9.29 -7.51
CA ILE A 34 8.82 8.64 -7.88
C ILE A 34 7.81 9.69 -8.32
N LEU A 35 7.66 10.79 -7.57
CA LEU A 35 6.73 11.88 -7.89
C LEU A 35 7.11 12.58 -9.22
N LEU A 36 8.40 12.85 -9.43
CA LEU A 36 8.91 13.43 -10.67
C LEU A 36 8.72 12.49 -11.86
N GLU A 37 9.07 11.21 -11.73
CA GLU A 37 8.90 10.22 -12.80
C GLU A 37 7.42 10.00 -13.16
N ALA A 38 6.55 9.92 -12.14
CA ALA A 38 5.11 9.79 -12.35
C ALA A 38 4.54 10.98 -13.13
N THR A 39 4.97 12.20 -12.82
CA THR A 39 4.50 13.41 -13.50
C THR A 39 5.13 13.60 -14.88
N GLU A 40 6.46 13.61 -14.96
CA GLU A 40 7.19 14.13 -16.12
C GLU A 40 7.46 13.09 -17.19
N ILE A 41 7.47 11.80 -16.83
CA ILE A 41 7.82 10.71 -17.75
C ILE A 41 6.59 9.88 -18.07
N LYS A 42 5.85 9.46 -17.03
CA LYS A 42 4.72 8.53 -17.19
C LYS A 42 3.38 9.21 -17.40
N GLY A 43 3.23 10.49 -17.04
CA GLY A 43 1.98 11.23 -17.17
C GLY A 43 0.84 10.63 -16.35
N MET A 44 1.14 10.19 -15.12
CA MET A 44 0.16 9.56 -14.23
C MET A 44 -0.74 10.62 -13.58
N ASP A 45 -2.04 10.34 -13.51
CA ASP A 45 -2.99 11.19 -12.79
C ASP A 45 -2.92 10.94 -11.28
N MET A 46 -2.70 9.68 -10.89
CA MET A 46 -2.65 9.26 -9.50
C MET A 46 -1.66 8.12 -9.28
N ILE A 47 -0.98 8.14 -8.15
CA ILE A 47 -0.09 7.06 -7.73
C ILE A 47 -0.33 6.70 -6.26
N GLY A 48 -0.10 5.45 -5.89
CA GLY A 48 -0.07 4.98 -4.51
C GLY A 48 1.32 4.51 -4.15
N VAL A 49 1.91 5.12 -3.13
CA VAL A 49 3.20 4.70 -2.59
C VAL A 49 2.96 3.95 -1.29
N ILE A 50 3.31 2.68 -1.26
CA ILE A 50 2.95 1.74 -0.19
C ILE A 50 4.01 1.62 0.91
N ASP A 51 4.86 2.64 1.01
CA ASP A 51 5.93 2.77 2.01
C ASP A 51 5.85 4.10 2.77
N CYS A 52 4.70 4.78 2.70
CA CYS A 52 4.49 6.09 3.34
C CYS A 52 4.41 6.00 4.86
N HIS A 53 4.27 4.83 5.48
CA HIS A 53 4.34 4.70 6.94
C HIS A 53 5.75 4.94 7.50
N VAL A 54 6.79 4.93 6.66
CA VAL A 54 8.18 5.13 7.10
C VAL A 54 8.39 6.57 7.56
N PRO A 55 8.86 6.82 8.80
CA PRO A 55 8.99 8.19 9.34
C PRO A 55 9.85 9.14 8.49
N GLU A 56 10.92 8.64 7.89
CA GLU A 56 11.77 9.45 7.00
C GLU A 56 11.07 9.85 5.70
N VAL A 57 10.17 9.02 5.19
CA VAL A 57 9.36 9.34 4.01
C VAL A 57 8.32 10.39 4.36
N LEU A 58 7.68 10.28 5.54
CA LEU A 58 6.75 11.29 6.04
C LEU A 58 7.42 12.66 6.23
N ASN A 59 8.58 12.69 6.89
CA ASN A 59 9.35 13.92 7.05
C ASN A 59 9.72 14.55 5.69
N GLU A 60 10.02 13.72 4.68
CA GLU A 60 10.32 14.22 3.33
C GLU A 60 9.09 14.83 2.66
N LEU A 61 7.93 14.18 2.78
CA LEU A 61 6.65 14.71 2.29
C LEU A 61 6.26 16.02 2.99
N GLU A 62 6.38 16.10 4.31
CA GLU A 62 6.14 17.32 5.07
C GLU A 62 7.07 18.45 4.64
N ARG A 63 8.36 18.15 4.42
CA ARG A 63 9.31 19.14 3.89
C ARG A 63 8.92 19.66 2.50
N LEU A 64 8.38 18.81 1.64
CA LEU A 64 7.87 19.22 0.33
C LEU A 64 6.61 20.08 0.47
N MET A 65 5.76 19.79 1.46
CA MET A 65 4.60 20.63 1.78
C MET A 65 5.01 22.00 2.31
N ASP A 66 5.99 22.06 3.21
CA ASP A 66 6.51 23.33 3.76
C ASP A 66 7.12 24.23 2.68
N LYS A 67 7.68 23.64 1.61
CA LYS A 67 8.18 24.36 0.44
C LYS A 67 7.08 24.84 -0.51
N GLY A 68 5.87 24.32 -0.37
CA GLY A 68 4.77 24.55 -1.32
C GLY A 68 4.88 23.72 -2.61
N ASP A 69 5.69 22.66 -2.62
CA ASP A 69 5.78 21.73 -3.76
C ASP A 69 4.65 20.68 -3.73
N VAL A 70 4.17 20.35 -2.52
CA VAL A 70 3.11 19.37 -2.27
C VAL A 70 1.95 20.02 -1.51
N PHE A 71 0.72 19.68 -1.86
CA PHE A 71 -0.48 20.18 -1.18
C PHE A 71 -1.40 19.02 -0.80
N GLN A 72 -1.95 19.02 0.41
CA GLN A 72 -2.91 18.02 0.83
C GLN A 72 -4.34 18.43 0.43
N PHE A 73 -5.13 17.50 -0.10
CA PHE A 73 -6.55 17.69 -0.36
C PHE A 73 -7.39 17.39 0.90
N GLU A 74 -8.51 18.10 1.07
CA GLU A 74 -9.45 17.83 2.17
C GLU A 74 -10.10 16.45 2.03
N GLU A 75 -10.35 16.03 0.79
CA GLU A 75 -10.92 14.72 0.44
C GLU A 75 -9.90 13.57 0.50
N GLY A 76 -8.62 13.89 0.75
CA GLY A 76 -7.53 12.94 0.90
C GLY A 76 -6.59 12.86 -0.30
N GLY A 77 -5.35 12.46 -0.01
CA GLY A 77 -4.24 12.43 -0.97
C GLY A 77 -3.45 13.72 -1.01
N LEU A 78 -2.25 13.64 -1.60
CA LEU A 78 -1.30 14.74 -1.72
C LEU A 78 -1.07 15.07 -3.19
N ARG A 79 -1.28 16.32 -3.57
CA ARG A 79 -1.00 16.86 -4.89
C ARG A 79 0.46 17.23 -5.02
N PHE A 80 1.14 16.68 -6.03
CA PHE A 80 2.44 17.16 -6.49
C PHE A 80 2.33 17.47 -7.98
N LYS A 81 2.52 18.73 -8.40
CA LYS A 81 2.34 19.15 -9.80
C LYS A 81 1.02 18.62 -10.39
N ASP A 82 1.10 17.68 -11.34
CA ASP A 82 -0.02 17.08 -12.04
C ASP A 82 -0.42 15.68 -11.59
N VAL A 83 0.24 15.12 -10.57
CA VAL A 83 -0.08 13.80 -9.98
C VAL A 83 -0.65 13.90 -8.57
N THR A 84 -1.60 13.02 -8.23
CA THR A 84 -2.10 12.83 -6.86
C THR A 84 -1.47 11.59 -6.23
N LEU A 85 -0.80 11.76 -5.10
CA LEU A 85 -0.23 10.69 -4.30
C LEU A 85 -1.21 10.21 -3.22
N LEU A 86 -1.50 8.91 -3.22
CA LEU A 86 -2.18 8.20 -2.14
C LEU A 86 -1.14 7.61 -1.18
N LEU A 87 -1.32 7.88 0.11
CA LEU A 87 -0.42 7.45 1.17
C LEU A 87 -0.74 6.00 1.55
N GLY A 88 0.07 5.06 1.10
CA GLY A 88 -0.11 3.63 1.34
C GLY A 88 0.93 3.04 2.30
N SER A 89 0.61 1.85 2.80
CA SER A 89 1.52 0.97 3.54
C SER A 89 1.23 -0.48 3.17
N GLU A 90 2.24 -1.23 2.72
CA GLU A 90 2.15 -2.70 2.62
C GLU A 90 2.68 -3.33 3.91
N LEU A 91 1.89 -4.22 4.50
CA LEU A 91 2.18 -4.90 5.76
C LEU A 91 2.01 -6.41 5.60
N GLU A 92 2.82 -7.19 6.32
CA GLU A 92 2.69 -8.64 6.42
C GLU A 92 1.95 -9.02 7.72
N ILE A 93 0.84 -9.74 7.60
CA ILE A 93 0.08 -10.30 8.71
C ILE A 93 0.39 -11.79 8.81
N TYR A 94 0.70 -12.23 10.02
CA TYR A 94 0.85 -13.65 10.33
C TYR A 94 0.45 -13.87 11.79
N ASP A 95 -0.86 -13.83 12.05
CA ASP A 95 -1.45 -14.06 13.36
C ASP A 95 -1.76 -15.55 13.58
N GLU A 96 -2.40 -15.88 14.71
CA GLU A 96 -2.78 -17.24 15.08
C GLU A 96 -3.80 -17.91 14.15
N ASN A 97 -4.58 -17.12 13.41
CA ASN A 97 -5.59 -17.62 12.49
C ASN A 97 -5.00 -17.92 11.10
N CYS A 98 -3.94 -17.20 10.73
CA CYS A 98 -3.21 -17.39 9.49
C CYS A 98 -2.57 -18.79 9.37
N LYS A 99 -2.68 -19.41 8.18
CA LYS A 99 -1.91 -20.62 7.79
C LYS A 99 -0.55 -20.28 7.17
N GLY A 100 -0.32 -19.02 6.85
CA GLY A 100 0.91 -18.47 6.32
C GLY A 100 0.86 -16.94 6.30
N PRO A 101 1.97 -16.28 5.94
CA PRO A 101 1.99 -14.82 5.84
C PRO A 101 1.05 -14.33 4.74
N ILE A 102 0.44 -13.16 4.97
CA ILE A 102 -0.48 -12.48 4.05
C ILE A 102 -0.03 -11.03 3.96
N HIS A 103 0.14 -10.50 2.75
CA HIS A 103 0.31 -9.05 2.58
C HIS A 103 -1.05 -8.35 2.47
N VAL A 104 -1.09 -7.14 3.01
CA VAL A 104 -2.22 -6.24 2.91
C VAL A 104 -1.73 -4.83 2.63
N LEU A 105 -2.57 -4.04 1.98
CA LEU A 105 -2.38 -2.62 1.77
C LEU A 105 -3.31 -1.84 2.70
N ALA A 106 -2.78 -0.80 3.31
CA ALA A 106 -3.52 0.21 4.05
C ALA A 106 -3.27 1.57 3.41
N TYR A 107 -4.31 2.27 2.97
CA TYR A 107 -4.22 3.65 2.50
C TYR A 107 -4.87 4.59 3.49
N LEU A 108 -4.24 5.74 3.73
CA LEU A 108 -4.74 6.76 4.64
C LEU A 108 -4.93 8.09 3.93
N PRO A 109 -5.97 8.85 4.28
CA PRO A 109 -6.35 10.03 3.52
C PRO A 109 -5.36 11.18 3.70
N THR A 110 -4.76 11.34 4.88
CA THR A 110 -3.93 12.51 5.19
C THR A 110 -2.59 12.14 5.83
N ILE A 111 -1.61 13.04 5.76
CA ILE A 111 -0.31 12.88 6.42
C ILE A 111 -0.49 12.71 7.92
N GLU A 112 -1.38 13.48 8.55
CA GLU A 112 -1.60 13.40 10.00
C GLU A 112 -2.07 12.00 10.40
N LYS A 113 -2.98 11.42 9.61
CA LYS A 113 -3.47 10.05 9.81
C LYS A 113 -2.38 9.02 9.55
N MET A 114 -1.55 9.22 8.51
CA MET A 114 -0.40 8.34 8.25
C MET A 114 0.65 8.41 9.37
N TRP A 115 0.88 9.57 9.99
CA TRP A 115 1.71 9.71 11.18
C TRP A 115 1.14 8.96 12.39
N GLU A 116 -0.16 9.09 12.63
CA GLU A 116 -0.84 8.37 13.70
C GLU A 116 -0.70 6.85 13.51
N PHE A 117 -0.88 6.38 12.27
CA PHE A 117 -0.69 5.00 11.90
C PHE A 117 0.76 4.53 12.04
N SER A 118 1.72 5.32 11.57
CA SER A 118 3.16 5.05 11.69
C SER A 118 3.57 4.85 13.16
N ARG A 119 3.09 5.72 14.06
CA ARG A 119 3.34 5.60 15.51
C ARG A 119 2.70 4.33 16.10
N TRP A 120 1.48 4.02 15.69
CA TRP A 120 0.77 2.80 16.12
C TRP A 120 1.46 1.52 15.62
N LEU A 121 1.99 1.55 14.40
CA LEU A 121 2.78 0.48 13.80
C LEU A 121 4.12 0.29 14.51
N ALA A 122 4.80 1.38 14.88
CA ALA A 122 6.12 1.33 15.52
C ALA A 122 6.13 0.51 16.82
N THR A 123 5.01 0.43 17.54
CA THR A 123 4.89 -0.41 18.75
C THR A 123 4.56 -1.88 18.46
N ARG A 124 4.30 -2.22 17.19
CA ARG A 124 3.83 -3.53 16.72
C ARG A 124 4.71 -4.15 15.64
N MET A 125 5.85 -3.55 15.32
CA MET A 125 6.81 -4.14 14.38
C MET A 125 8.24 -3.93 14.86
N LYS A 126 9.15 -4.77 14.36
CA LYS A 126 10.57 -4.69 14.74
C LYS A 126 11.29 -3.49 14.15
N ASN A 127 10.90 -3.08 12.95
CA ASN A 127 11.57 -1.99 12.25
C ASN A 127 10.57 -1.22 11.38
N ILE A 128 10.19 -0.03 11.83
CA ILE A 128 9.26 0.86 11.12
C ILE A 128 9.86 1.48 9.85
N SER A 129 11.18 1.42 9.68
CA SER A 129 11.87 2.02 8.54
C SER A 129 11.93 1.11 7.30
N LEU A 130 11.46 -0.13 7.41
CA LEU A 130 11.47 -1.08 6.31
C LEU A 130 10.06 -1.28 5.72
N SER A 131 10.06 -1.59 4.43
CA SER A 131 8.88 -1.96 3.63
C SER A 131 8.38 -3.37 3.96
N SER A 132 7.07 -3.62 3.77
CA SER A 132 6.41 -4.95 3.82
C SER A 132 6.73 -5.75 5.10
N GLN A 133 6.85 -5.08 6.24
CA GLN A 133 7.25 -5.73 7.49
C GLN A 133 6.11 -6.46 8.15
N ARG A 134 6.45 -7.51 8.90
CA ARG A 134 5.49 -8.21 9.74
C ARG A 134 5.01 -7.31 10.88
N ILE A 135 3.70 -7.16 10.97
CA ILE A 135 3.03 -6.63 12.16
C ILE A 135 2.76 -7.78 13.15
N TYR A 136 3.09 -7.56 14.42
CA TYR A 136 2.81 -8.46 15.54
C TYR A 136 1.47 -8.10 16.17
N GLU A 137 0.40 -8.25 15.38
CA GLU A 137 -0.98 -7.94 15.76
C GLU A 137 -1.94 -8.78 14.91
N ARG A 138 -3.18 -8.95 15.38
CA ARG A 138 -4.22 -9.65 14.62
C ARG A 138 -4.67 -8.86 13.41
N GLY A 139 -5.02 -9.56 12.32
CA GLY A 139 -5.46 -8.91 11.08
C GLY A 139 -6.71 -8.04 11.25
N THR A 140 -7.67 -8.50 12.07
CA THR A 140 -8.90 -7.75 12.39
C THR A 140 -8.65 -6.46 13.15
N VAL A 141 -7.67 -6.45 14.07
CA VAL A 141 -7.31 -5.23 14.83
C VAL A 141 -6.63 -4.21 13.91
N LEU A 142 -5.84 -4.67 12.93
CA LEU A 142 -5.31 -3.81 11.89
C LEU A 142 -6.44 -3.20 11.04
N GLN A 143 -7.43 -4.00 10.62
CA GLN A 143 -8.59 -3.49 9.89
C GLN A 143 -9.32 -2.41 10.69
N GLU A 144 -9.61 -2.66 11.97
CA GLU A 144 -10.25 -1.70 12.86
C GLU A 144 -9.44 -0.40 12.96
N LYS A 145 -8.12 -0.48 13.12
CA LYS A 145 -7.28 0.73 13.18
C LYS A 145 -7.28 1.51 11.87
N VAL A 146 -7.21 0.83 10.73
CA VAL A 146 -7.29 1.50 9.42
C VAL A 146 -8.62 2.23 9.28
N LYS A 147 -9.73 1.61 9.71
CA LYS A 147 -11.08 2.22 9.67
C LYS A 147 -11.26 3.37 10.64
N GLU A 148 -10.71 3.27 11.85
CA GLU A 148 -10.65 4.36 12.83
C GLU A 148 -9.99 5.61 12.22
N LEU A 149 -8.98 5.40 11.37
CA LEU A 149 -8.26 6.46 10.66
C LEU A 149 -8.89 6.86 9.32
N GLN A 150 -10.11 6.39 9.03
CA GLN A 150 -10.83 6.64 7.77
C GLN A 150 -10.07 6.15 6.53
N GLY A 151 -9.28 5.08 6.70
CA GLY A 151 -8.49 4.48 5.64
C GLY A 151 -9.19 3.37 4.87
N LEU A 152 -8.50 2.93 3.82
CA LEU A 152 -8.85 1.78 3.01
C LEU A 152 -7.96 0.59 3.36
N PHE A 153 -8.55 -0.59 3.49
CA PHE A 153 -7.89 -1.85 3.74
C PHE A 153 -8.14 -2.82 2.59
N ILE A 154 -7.05 -3.32 1.99
CA ILE A 154 -7.08 -4.12 0.78
C ILE A 154 -6.14 -5.32 0.96
N PRO A 155 -6.64 -6.56 1.00
CA PRO A 155 -5.79 -7.74 0.87
C PRO A 155 -4.99 -7.71 -0.43
N ALA A 156 -3.67 -7.83 -0.33
CA ALA A 156 -2.75 -7.68 -1.46
C ALA A 156 -2.56 -9.02 -2.21
N HIS A 157 -2.39 -8.94 -3.53
CA HIS A 157 -2.05 -10.03 -4.45
C HIS A 157 -2.52 -11.43 -4.01
N VAL A 158 -3.84 -11.55 -3.79
CA VAL A 158 -4.46 -12.62 -2.98
C VAL A 158 -4.27 -14.04 -3.49
N PHE A 159 -3.84 -14.20 -4.75
CA PHE A 159 -3.64 -15.48 -5.42
C PHE A 159 -2.17 -15.87 -5.61
N THR A 160 -1.21 -15.03 -5.27
CA THR A 160 0.21 -15.37 -5.46
C THR A 160 0.60 -16.57 -4.60
N PRO A 161 1.51 -17.47 -5.02
CA PRO A 161 1.81 -18.69 -4.26
C PRO A 161 2.61 -18.44 -2.96
N TYR A 162 2.99 -17.19 -2.68
CA TYR A 162 3.77 -16.79 -1.51
C TYR A 162 3.18 -15.52 -0.91
N LYS A 163 3.12 -15.45 0.43
CA LYS A 163 2.70 -14.25 1.18
C LYS A 163 1.33 -13.67 0.79
N SER A 164 0.39 -14.53 0.42
CA SER A 164 -0.93 -14.15 -0.06
C SER A 164 -2.05 -14.80 0.75
N LEU A 165 -3.26 -14.28 0.57
CA LEU A 165 -4.45 -14.77 1.26
C LEU A 165 -4.81 -16.21 0.87
N TYR A 166 -5.20 -16.47 -0.38
CA TYR A 166 -5.66 -17.80 -0.81
C TYR A 166 -4.52 -18.75 -1.17
N GLY A 167 -3.33 -18.23 -1.50
CA GLY A 167 -2.18 -19.09 -1.79
C GLY A 167 -1.57 -19.72 -0.54
N LYS A 168 -1.65 -19.05 0.61
CA LYS A 168 -0.99 -19.49 1.86
C LYS A 168 -1.74 -19.14 3.15
N GLY A 169 -2.41 -18.00 3.18
CA GLY A 169 -2.96 -17.38 4.39
C GLY A 169 -4.16 -18.10 5.00
N VAL A 170 -5.04 -18.65 4.16
CA VAL A 170 -6.29 -19.30 4.57
C VAL A 170 -6.42 -20.69 3.98
N LYS A 171 -7.31 -21.51 4.57
CA LYS A 171 -7.63 -22.82 3.99
C LYS A 171 -8.70 -22.72 2.91
N SER A 172 -9.71 -21.89 3.13
CA SER A 172 -10.93 -21.88 2.33
C SER A 172 -11.61 -20.53 2.19
N THR A 173 -11.52 -19.65 3.19
CA THR A 173 -12.22 -18.36 3.15
C THR A 173 -11.43 -17.25 3.79
N LEU A 174 -11.58 -16.03 3.26
CA LEU A 174 -10.98 -14.83 3.84
C LEU A 174 -11.46 -14.55 5.26
N THR A 175 -12.65 -15.05 5.63
CA THR A 175 -13.23 -14.82 6.97
C THR A 175 -12.48 -15.54 8.07
N GLU A 176 -11.56 -16.45 7.72
CA GLU A 176 -10.65 -17.10 8.67
C GLU A 176 -9.73 -16.08 9.35
N VAL A 177 -9.33 -15.01 8.63
CA VAL A 177 -8.33 -14.03 9.10
C VAL A 177 -8.90 -12.62 9.19
N PHE A 178 -9.87 -12.28 8.35
CA PHE A 178 -10.39 -10.93 8.23
C PHE A 178 -11.89 -10.82 8.53
N ASN A 179 -12.30 -9.63 8.93
CA ASN A 179 -13.70 -9.23 8.91
C ASN A 179 -14.06 -8.76 7.49
N PRO A 180 -14.98 -9.45 6.78
CA PRO A 180 -15.42 -9.09 5.42
C PRO A 180 -15.90 -7.65 5.28
N LEU A 181 -16.59 -7.12 6.30
CA LEU A 181 -17.20 -5.79 6.26
C LEU A 181 -16.18 -4.65 6.30
N LEU A 182 -14.93 -4.95 6.64
CA LEU A 182 -13.85 -3.97 6.76
C LEU A 182 -12.86 -4.05 5.58
N ILE A 183 -13.17 -4.81 4.53
CA ILE A 183 -12.40 -4.88 3.28
C ILE A 183 -13.04 -3.96 2.25
N ASP A 184 -12.24 -3.07 1.64
CA ASP A 184 -12.75 -2.13 0.63
C ASP A 184 -12.58 -2.61 -0.80
N ALA A 185 -11.54 -3.41 -1.03
CA ALA A 185 -11.20 -3.95 -2.34
C ALA A 185 -10.30 -5.17 -2.18
N ILE A 186 -10.07 -5.87 -3.29
CA ILE A 186 -9.15 -7.02 -3.36
C ILE A 186 -8.13 -6.78 -4.45
N GLU A 187 -6.83 -6.91 -4.12
CA GLU A 187 -5.78 -6.86 -5.13
C GLU A 187 -5.53 -8.27 -5.70
N LEU A 188 -5.71 -8.41 -7.01
CA LEU A 188 -5.54 -9.68 -7.73
C LEU A 188 -4.05 -10.07 -7.88
N GLY A 189 -3.18 -9.07 -8.05
CA GLY A 189 -1.76 -9.26 -8.36
C GLY A 189 -1.50 -9.75 -9.78
N LEU A 190 -0.24 -10.12 -10.07
CA LEU A 190 0.20 -10.52 -11.42
C LEU A 190 -0.14 -11.97 -11.79
N SER A 191 -0.58 -12.77 -10.83
CA SER A 191 -0.81 -14.22 -11.00
C SER A 191 -2.26 -14.57 -11.27
N SER A 192 -3.15 -13.59 -11.43
CA SER A 192 -4.57 -13.81 -11.64
C SER A 192 -5.22 -12.71 -12.45
N ASP A 193 -6.40 -13.01 -13.00
CA ASP A 193 -7.29 -12.08 -13.65
C ASP A 193 -8.68 -12.11 -13.01
N THR A 194 -9.57 -11.25 -13.49
CA THR A 194 -10.94 -11.15 -12.97
C THR A 194 -11.74 -12.43 -13.21
N ILE A 195 -11.49 -13.14 -14.32
CA ILE A 195 -12.16 -14.41 -14.63
C ILE A 195 -11.84 -15.45 -13.57
N MET A 196 -10.57 -15.56 -13.17
CA MET A 196 -10.15 -16.47 -12.12
C MET A 196 -10.76 -16.10 -10.76
N ALA A 197 -10.78 -14.81 -10.42
CA ALA A 197 -11.36 -14.33 -9.16
C ALA A 197 -12.88 -14.55 -9.09
N ASP A 198 -13.58 -14.44 -10.23
CA ASP A 198 -15.03 -14.61 -10.32
C ASP A 198 -15.51 -16.05 -10.07
N HIS A 199 -14.60 -17.02 -10.04
CA HIS A 199 -14.94 -18.37 -9.59
C HIS A 199 -15.11 -18.49 -8.06
N ILE A 200 -14.74 -17.46 -7.30
CA ILE A 200 -14.85 -17.42 -5.84
C ILE A 200 -15.98 -16.47 -5.45
N SER A 201 -17.13 -17.04 -5.05
CA SER A 201 -18.34 -16.26 -4.77
C SER A 201 -18.19 -15.23 -3.65
N GLU A 202 -17.33 -15.47 -2.65
CA GLU A 202 -17.09 -14.48 -1.58
C GLU A 202 -16.38 -13.22 -2.08
N LEU A 203 -15.71 -13.27 -3.23
CA LEU A 203 -15.00 -12.12 -3.81
C LEU A 203 -15.91 -11.16 -4.58
N HIS A 204 -17.09 -11.62 -5.01
CA HIS A 204 -18.06 -10.82 -5.78
C HIS A 204 -18.59 -9.60 -5.02
N ALA A 205 -18.41 -9.57 -3.70
CA ALA A 205 -18.80 -8.44 -2.85
C ALA A 205 -17.82 -7.25 -2.93
N TYR A 206 -16.64 -7.42 -3.54
CA TYR A 206 -15.58 -6.42 -3.53
C TYR A 206 -15.20 -5.95 -4.94
N PRO A 207 -14.82 -4.67 -5.11
CA PRO A 207 -14.14 -4.24 -6.31
C PRO A 207 -12.75 -4.88 -6.39
N TYR A 208 -12.31 -5.20 -7.62
CA TYR A 208 -10.96 -5.70 -7.88
C TYR A 208 -10.02 -4.59 -8.31
N VAL A 209 -8.80 -4.63 -7.79
CA VAL A 209 -7.70 -3.74 -8.20
C VAL A 209 -6.56 -4.60 -8.75
N THR A 210 -6.11 -4.29 -9.97
CA THR A 210 -4.96 -4.96 -10.58
C THR A 210 -3.82 -3.96 -10.63
N ILE A 211 -2.75 -4.24 -9.89
CA ILE A 211 -1.59 -3.35 -9.81
C ILE A 211 -0.34 -4.09 -10.27
N ARG A 212 0.48 -3.43 -11.09
CA ARG A 212 1.78 -3.98 -11.48
C ARG A 212 2.81 -3.61 -10.44
N CYS A 213 3.40 -4.59 -9.77
CA CYS A 213 4.44 -4.39 -8.76
C CYS A 213 5.84 -4.00 -9.34
N THR A 214 5.91 -3.41 -10.54
CA THR A 214 7.18 -3.11 -11.24
C THR A 214 7.35 -1.61 -11.48
N PHE A 215 8.06 -0.94 -10.57
CA PHE A 215 8.68 0.36 -10.82
C PHE A 215 10.18 0.14 -11.07
N THR A 216 10.51 -0.42 -12.24
CA THR A 216 11.90 -0.53 -12.72
C THR A 216 12.06 0.32 -13.96
N ARG A 217 13.19 1.04 -14.06
CA ARG A 217 13.58 1.86 -15.22
C ARG A 217 13.76 1.06 -16.53
N GLU A 218 13.67 -0.26 -16.48
CA GLU A 218 13.89 -1.13 -17.62
C GLU A 218 12.54 -1.51 -18.25
N ASN A 219 12.39 -1.10 -19.53
CA ASN A 219 11.31 -1.33 -20.49
C ASN A 219 10.21 -0.25 -20.58
N CYS A 220 10.58 0.88 -21.19
CA CYS A 220 9.83 1.40 -22.36
C CYS A 220 10.35 0.69 -23.61
#